data_AF-X0YHY6-F1
#
_entry.id   AF-X0YHY6-F1
#
_cell.length_a   1.000
_cell.length_b   1.000
_cell.length_c   1.000
_cell.angle_alpha   90.00
_cell.angle_beta   90.00
_cell.angle_gamma   90.00
#
_symmetry.space_group_name_H-M   'P 1'
#
loop_
_entity.id
_entity.type
_entity.pdbx_description
1 polymer ?
#
loop_
_entity_poly.entity_id
_entity_poly.type
_entity_poly.pdbx_seq_one_letter_code
_entity_poly.pdbx_strand_id
1 'polypeptide(L)'
;ESNMSEKAYRIYNINYCKVPSFNLLYDDKLVEFFTDKYQFFVLIDDDGTGVVVLPVEALQSALEEVTMTEDVKTALEADIKACKAIGWVRYLVTEEV
;
A
#
# COMPACT_ATOMS: atom_id res chain seq x y z
N GLU A 1 8.69 -23.28 28.25
CA GLU A 1 7.80 -22.14 27.98
C GLU A 1 8.59 -21.08 27.22
N SER A 2 8.18 -20.75 26.00
CA SER A 2 8.91 -19.83 25.14
C SER A 2 8.65 -18.39 25.58
N ASN A 3 9.70 -17.71 26.02
CA ASN A 3 9.69 -16.31 26.41
C ASN A 3 9.53 -15.44 25.15
N MET A 4 8.32 -14.98 24.84
CA MET A 4 8.08 -13.98 23.80
C MET A 4 8.52 -12.61 24.34
N SER A 5 9.73 -12.18 23.97
CA SER A 5 10.20 -10.81 24.22
C SER A 5 9.55 -9.88 23.20
N GLU A 6 8.49 -9.18 23.61
CA GLU A 6 7.96 -8.04 22.86
C GLU A 6 8.98 -6.90 22.90
N LYS A 7 9.56 -6.58 21.75
CA LYS A 7 10.44 -5.41 21.60
C LYS A 7 9.60 -4.21 21.19
N ALA A 8 9.39 -3.28 22.11
CA ALA A 8 8.79 -1.98 21.79
C ALA A 8 9.82 -1.11 21.04
N TYR A 9 9.50 -0.72 19.80
CA TYR A 9 10.34 0.18 19.01
C TYR A 9 9.91 1.63 19.22
N ARG A 10 10.86 2.52 19.49
CA ARG A 10 10.62 3.96 19.59
C ARG A 10 10.65 4.56 18.18
N ILE A 11 9.53 5.09 17.72
CA ILE A 11 9.41 5.76 16.41
C ILE A 11 9.95 7.19 16.55
N TYR A 12 11.02 7.52 15.83
CA TYR A 12 11.69 8.82 15.90
C TYR A 12 11.16 9.84 14.89
N ASN A 13 10.55 9.38 13.78
CA ASN A 13 10.03 10.25 12.74
C ASN A 13 8.90 9.55 11.97
N ILE A 14 7.82 10.26 11.70
CA ILE A 14 6.73 9.85 10.81
C ILE A 14 6.67 10.87 9.68
N ASN A 15 7.21 10.51 8.52
CA ASN A 15 7.13 11.34 7.32
C ASN A 15 5.81 11.03 6.61
N TYR A 16 4.86 11.94 6.69
CA TYR A 16 3.62 11.86 5.90
C TYR A 16 3.89 12.34 4.48
N CYS A 17 3.62 11.50 3.48
CA CYS A 17 3.58 11.95 2.09
C CYS A 17 2.34 12.85 1.92
N LYS A 18 2.55 14.13 1.61
CA LYS A 18 1.46 15.11 1.35
C LYS A 18 0.82 14.97 -0.03
N VAL A 19 1.25 14.00 -0.83
CA VAL A 19 0.67 13.74 -2.14
C VAL A 19 -0.74 13.20 -1.88
N PRO A 20 -1.79 13.69 -2.58
CA PRO A 20 -3.09 13.03 -2.51
C PRO A 20 -2.88 11.56 -2.90
N SER A 21 -2.90 10.68 -1.91
CA SER A 21 -2.88 9.24 -2.13
C SER A 21 -4.16 8.94 -2.89
N PHE A 22 -4.04 8.49 -4.14
CA PHE A 22 -5.17 7.90 -4.83
C PHE A 22 -5.68 6.76 -3.94
N ASN A 23 -6.99 6.63 -3.80
CA ASN A 23 -7.54 5.49 -3.06
C ASN A 23 -7.49 4.28 -3.99
N LEU A 24 -6.63 3.31 -3.64
CA LEU A 24 -6.44 2.05 -4.36
C LEU A 24 -7.74 1.30 -4.59
N LEU A 25 -8.72 1.43 -3.69
CA LEU A 25 -10.01 0.75 -3.79
C LEU A 25 -10.84 1.18 -4.99
N TYR A 26 -10.51 2.31 -5.62
CA TYR A 26 -11.25 2.77 -6.81
C TYR A 26 -10.77 2.14 -8.12
N ASP A 27 -9.73 1.29 -8.09
CA ASP A 27 -9.28 0.54 -9.27
C ASP A 27 -9.35 -0.98 -9.01
N ASP A 28 -10.46 -1.59 -9.42
CA ASP A 28 -10.76 -3.01 -9.22
C ASP A 28 -9.64 -3.94 -9.71
N LYS A 29 -8.94 -3.57 -10.79
CA LYS A 29 -7.89 -4.40 -11.39
C LYS A 29 -6.60 -4.33 -10.60
N LEU A 30 -6.24 -3.15 -10.08
CA LEU A 30 -5.10 -3.03 -9.16
C LEU A 30 -5.37 -3.79 -7.86
N VAL A 31 -6.58 -3.67 -7.32
CA VAL A 31 -6.99 -4.39 -6.12
C VAL A 31 -6.90 -5.90 -6.34
N GLU A 32 -7.44 -6.41 -7.45
CA GLU A 32 -7.34 -7.84 -7.81
C GLU A 32 -5.87 -8.29 -7.93
N PHE A 33 -5.04 -7.54 -8.66
CA PHE A 33 -3.62 -7.83 -8.82
C PHE A 33 -2.87 -7.91 -7.48
N PHE A 34 -3.09 -6.94 -6.59
CA PHE A 34 -2.45 -6.94 -5.29
C PHE A 34 -3.03 -7.99 -4.36
N THR A 35 -4.32 -8.33 -4.49
CA THR A 35 -4.95 -9.39 -3.69
C THR A 35 -4.33 -10.74 -4.01
N ASP A 36 -4.23 -11.07 -5.30
CA ASP A 36 -3.75 -12.37 -5.76
C ASP A 36 -2.28 -12.58 -5.48
N LYS A 37 -1.45 -11.54 -5.68
CA LYS A 37 0.01 -11.66 -5.56
C LYS A 37 0.55 -11.27 -4.19
N TYR A 38 -0.14 -10.41 -3.45
CA TYR A 38 0.39 -9.77 -2.24
C TYR A 38 -0.57 -9.78 -1.04
N GLN A 39 -1.69 -10.52 -1.11
CA GLN A 39 -2.64 -10.68 0.00
C GLN A 39 -3.24 -9.35 0.50
N PHE A 40 -3.55 -8.43 -0.43
CA PHE A 40 -4.03 -7.07 -0.16
C PHE A 40 -5.14 -6.97 0.90
N PHE A 41 -6.14 -7.86 0.87
CA PHE A 41 -7.27 -7.83 1.82
C PHE A 41 -7.00 -8.48 3.18
N VAL A 42 -5.88 -9.19 3.39
CA VAL A 42 -5.60 -9.87 4.68
C VAL A 42 -5.32 -8.86 5.80
N LEU A 43 -5.11 -7.58 5.46
CA LEU A 43 -4.75 -6.50 6.38
C LEU A 43 -5.89 -5.50 6.63
N ILE A 44 -7.10 -5.78 6.15
CA ILE A 44 -8.29 -4.97 6.39
C ILE A 44 -9.08 -5.61 7.55
N ASP A 45 -9.44 -4.79 8.53
CA ASP A 45 -10.24 -5.23 9.68
C ASP A 45 -11.72 -5.43 9.31
N ASP A 46 -12.49 -6.01 10.24
CA ASP A 46 -13.92 -6.29 10.05
C ASP A 46 -14.76 -5.02 9.80
N ASP A 47 -14.21 -3.83 10.08
CA ASP A 47 -14.84 -2.52 9.86
C ASP A 47 -14.49 -1.91 8.48
N GLY A 48 -13.87 -2.69 7.59
CA GLY A 48 -13.52 -2.25 6.23
C GLY A 48 -12.39 -1.23 6.19
N THR A 49 -11.65 -1.07 7.30
CA THR A 49 -10.50 -0.17 7.41
C THR A 49 -9.21 -0.97 7.56
N GLY A 50 -8.17 -0.60 6.84
CA GLY A 50 -6.94 -1.38 6.82
C GLY A 50 -5.72 -0.56 6.50
N VAL A 51 -4.58 -1.09 6.92
CA VAL A 51 -3.28 -0.56 6.53
C VAL A 51 -2.57 -1.63 5.72
N VAL A 52 -2.48 -1.41 4.42
CA VAL A 52 -1.76 -2.31 3.52
C VAL A 52 -0.36 -1.78 3.30
N VAL A 53 0.64 -2.64 3.42
CA VAL A 53 2.03 -2.32 3.09
C VAL A 53 2.42 -3.10 1.84
N LEU A 54 2.70 -2.39 0.76
CA LEU A 54 3.15 -2.97 -0.50
C LEU A 54 4.62 -2.63 -0.75
N PRO A 55 5.44 -3.60 -1.20
CA PRO A 55 6.80 -3.29 -1.62
C PRO A 55 6.76 -2.42 -2.89
N VAL A 56 7.73 -1.53 -3.06
CA VAL A 56 7.86 -0.68 -4.26
C VAL A 56 7.91 -1.52 -5.54
N GLU A 57 8.52 -2.70 -5.46
CA GLU A 57 8.57 -3.66 -6.57
C GLU A 57 7.17 -4.13 -7.00
N ALA A 58 6.22 -4.30 -6.07
CA ALA A 58 4.84 -4.66 -6.42
C ALA A 58 4.16 -3.56 -7.25
N LEU A 59 4.38 -2.29 -6.89
CA LEU A 59 3.85 -1.15 -7.65
C LEU A 59 4.50 -1.07 -9.04
N GLN A 60 5.80 -1.38 -9.15
CA GLN A 60 6.48 -1.45 -10.45
C GLN A 60 5.90 -2.56 -11.32
N SER A 61 5.68 -3.75 -10.77
CA SER A 61 5.02 -4.84 -11.50
C SER A 61 3.59 -4.47 -11.91
N ALA A 62 2.85 -3.77 -11.06
CA ALA A 62 1.51 -3.30 -11.40
C ALA A 62 1.52 -2.35 -12.61
N LEU A 63 2.49 -1.44 -12.72
CA LEU A 63 2.65 -0.55 -13.88
C LEU A 63 2.90 -1.28 -15.20
N GLU A 64 3.47 -2.49 -15.15
CA GLU A 64 3.78 -3.30 -16.32
C GLU A 64 2.64 -4.26 -16.69
N GLU A 65 1.93 -4.80 -15.70
CA GLU A 65 0.98 -5.90 -15.87
C GLU A 65 -0.48 -5.46 -15.87
N VAL A 66 -0.81 -4.33 -15.22
CA VAL A 66 -2.20 -3.89 -15.04
C VAL A 66 -2.53 -2.76 -16.01
N THR A 67 -3.62 -2.95 -16.77
CA THR A 67 -4.17 -1.86 -17.59
C THR A 67 -4.95 -0.89 -16.70
N MET A 68 -4.39 0.31 -16.49
CA MET A 68 -4.94 1.36 -15.63
C MET A 68 -5.07 2.69 -16.38
N THR A 69 -5.74 3.67 -15.79
CA THR A 69 -5.83 5.04 -16.34
C THR A 69 -4.53 5.81 -16.16
N GLU A 70 -4.31 6.86 -16.95
CA GLU A 70 -3.11 7.70 -16.85
C GLU A 70 -2.99 8.40 -15.49
N ASP A 71 -4.13 8.78 -14.89
CA ASP A 71 -4.18 9.39 -13.56
C ASP A 71 -3.69 8.43 -12.48
N VAL A 72 -4.19 7.17 -12.51
CA VAL A 72 -3.77 6.11 -11.60
C VAL A 72 -2.29 5.79 -11.80
N LYS A 73 -1.84 5.65 -13.05
CA LYS A 73 -0.44 5.42 -13.40
C LYS A 73 0.48 6.51 -12.83
N THR A 74 0.11 7.77 -13.02
CA THR A 74 0.87 8.94 -12.52
C THR A 74 0.96 8.92 -10.99
N ALA A 75 -0.12 8.51 -10.31
CA ALA A 75 -0.14 8.39 -8.86
C ALA A 75 0.78 7.27 -8.35
N LEU A 76 0.75 6.08 -8.98
CA LEU A 76 1.66 4.97 -8.65
C LEU A 76 3.14 5.37 -8.86
N GLU A 77 3.44 6.06 -9.97
CA GLU A 77 4.80 6.54 -10.25
C GLU A 77 5.30 7.55 -9.20
N ALA A 78 4.41 8.43 -8.74
CA ALA A 78 4.70 9.38 -7.66
C ALA A 78 5.01 8.66 -6.34
N ASP A 79 4.22 7.64 -5.98
CA ASP A 79 4.43 6.82 -4.79
C ASP A 79 5.75 6.04 -4.84
N ILE A 80 6.04 5.40 -5.98
CA ILE A 80 7.32 4.71 -6.21
C ILE A 80 8.49 5.68 -6.02
N LYS A 81 8.40 6.88 -6.60
CA LYS A 81 9.48 7.88 -6.50
C LYS A 81 9.67 8.36 -5.07
N ALA A 82 8.59 8.62 -4.34
CA ALA A 82 8.63 9.09 -2.96
C ALA A 82 9.20 8.02 -2.00
N CYS A 83 8.85 6.76 -2.23
CA CYS A 83 9.20 5.65 -1.34
C CYS A 83 10.40 4.81 -1.81
N LYS A 84 11.07 5.18 -2.91
CA LYS A 84 12.20 4.41 -3.46
C LYS A 84 13.30 4.09 -2.45
N ALA A 85 13.62 5.03 -1.55
CA ALA A 85 14.65 4.83 -0.53
C ALA A 85 14.18 3.94 0.65
N ILE A 86 12.87 3.85 0.87
CA ILE A 86 12.24 3.08 1.95
C ILE A 86 11.96 1.64 1.48
N GLY A 87 11.65 1.46 0.19
CA GLY A 87 11.40 0.16 -0.44
C GLY A 87 9.97 -0.35 -0.30
N TRP A 88 9.10 0.36 0.42
CA TRP A 88 7.69 0.02 0.57
C TRP A 88 6.81 1.28 0.65
N VAL A 89 5.54 1.11 0.29
CA VAL A 89 4.47 2.11 0.38
C VAL A 89 3.41 1.58 1.32
N ARG A 90 2.85 2.47 2.15
CA ARG A 90 1.76 2.14 3.06
C ARG A 90 0.51 2.89 2.64
N TYR A 91 -0.53 2.13 2.35
CA TYR A 91 -1.84 2.64 1.97
C TYR A 91 -2.80 2.49 3.15
N LEU A 92 -3.50 3.56 3.47
CA LEU A 92 -4.70 3.50 4.28
C LEU A 92 -5.85 3.15 3.35
N VAL A 93 -6.51 2.05 3.64
CA VAL A 93 -7.66 1.53 2.91
C VAL A 93 -8.87 1.76 3.79
N THR A 94 -9.88 2.46 3.26
CA THR A 94 -11.14 2.69 3.97
C THR A 94 -12.27 2.48 2.98
N GLU A 95 -13.23 1.63 3.29
CA GLU A 95 -14.53 1.71 2.62
C GLU A 95 -15.18 3.06 3.00
N GLU A 96 -15.23 4.01 2.07
CA GLU A 96 -16.10 5.18 2.26
C GLU A 96 -17.56 4.70 2.17
N VAL A 97 -18.28 4.84 3.28
CA VAL A 97 -19.72 4.56 3.41
C VAL A 97 -20.55 5.65 2.74
#